data_AF-A0A1V6TIE1-F1
#
_entry.id   AF-A0A1V6TIE1-F1
#
_cell.length_a   1.000
_cell.length_b   1.000
_cell.length_c   1.000
_cell.angle_alpha   90.00
_cell.angle_beta   90.00
_cell.angle_gamma   90.00
#
_symmetry.space_group_name_H-M   'P 1'
#
loop_
_entity.id
_entity.type
_entity.pdbx_description
1 polymer ?
#
loop_
_entity_poly.entity_id
_entity_poly.type
_entity_poly.pdbx_seq_one_letter_code
_entity_poly.pdbx_strand_id
1 'polypeptide(L)'
;MIREQIYRAERQRLERPRPHNRNASDKLPSYYYHKRPSNTDHAGSRVARDKIYNPAPPPLEHTATPSIYPPELHIPGLLDLAVKEYSTWQQSRLSDETLKAEVGKACEVALDDGLDLTQIEEDKNPDYFTQRGIKWGIARRFVKDIRLLAENVMVA
;
A
#
# COMPACT_ATOMS: atom_id res chain seq x y z
N MET A 1 28.90 -22.14 -11.69
CA MET A 1 28.11 -21.90 -10.46
C MET A 1 27.65 -20.45 -10.44
N ILE A 2 26.33 -20.19 -10.33
CA ILE A 2 25.75 -18.83 -10.33
C ILE A 2 26.18 -18.01 -9.11
N ARG A 3 26.40 -18.69 -7.96
CA ARG A 3 26.85 -18.06 -6.70
C ARG A 3 28.13 -17.23 -6.88
N GLU A 4 29.10 -17.73 -7.63
CA GLU A 4 30.38 -17.05 -7.80
C GLU A 4 30.28 -15.80 -8.70
N GLN A 5 29.37 -15.81 -9.67
CA GLN A 5 29.12 -14.63 -10.49
C GLN A 5 28.50 -13.49 -9.67
N ILE A 6 27.62 -13.83 -8.71
CA ILE A 6 27.02 -12.86 -7.79
C ILE A 6 28.12 -12.25 -6.89
N TYR A 7 29.01 -13.06 -6.34
CA TYR A 7 30.13 -12.55 -5.51
C TYR A 7 31.10 -11.65 -6.29
N ARG A 8 31.33 -11.93 -7.59
CA ARG A 8 32.15 -11.07 -8.45
C ARG A 8 31.49 -9.73 -8.75
N ALA A 9 30.17 -9.71 -8.98
CA ALA A 9 29.43 -8.49 -9.24
C ALA A 9 29.35 -7.56 -8.01
N GLU A 10 29.26 -8.12 -6.80
CA GLU A 10 29.17 -7.32 -5.56
C GLU A 10 30.51 -6.64 -5.21
N ARG A 11 31.65 -7.32 -5.41
CA ARG A 11 32.98 -6.73 -5.17
C ARG A 11 33.25 -5.51 -6.06
N GLN A 12 32.82 -5.55 -7.32
CA GLN A 12 33.00 -4.42 -8.25
C GLN A 12 32.16 -3.19 -7.87
N ARG A 13 31.07 -3.36 -7.13
CA ARG A 13 30.25 -2.23 -6.64
C ARG A 13 30.92 -1.49 -5.48
N LEU A 14 31.61 -2.21 -4.60
CA LEU A 14 32.33 -1.60 -3.47
C LEU A 14 33.63 -0.91 -3.89
N GLU A 15 34.30 -1.41 -4.93
CA GLU A 15 35.57 -0.86 -5.41
C GLU A 15 35.39 0.42 -6.25
N ARG A 16 34.15 0.81 -6.60
CA ARG A 16 33.90 2.11 -7.26
C ARG A 16 34.02 3.25 -6.25
N PRO A 17 35.00 4.16 -6.40
CA PRO A 17 35.07 5.34 -5.55
C PRO A 17 33.86 6.24 -5.83
N ARG A 18 33.14 6.62 -4.76
CA ARG A 18 32.14 7.70 -4.81
C ARG A 18 32.88 9.02 -5.12
N PRO A 19 32.40 9.85 -6.06
CA PRO A 19 32.97 11.17 -6.27
C PRO A 19 32.72 12.03 -5.02
N HIS A 20 33.82 12.44 -4.39
CA HIS A 20 33.86 13.44 -3.34
C HIS A 20 33.71 14.82 -4.00
N ASN A 21 32.67 15.58 -3.64
CA ASN A 21 32.71 17.01 -3.86
C ASN A 21 32.16 17.77 -2.65
N ARG A 22 32.97 18.71 -2.17
CA ARG A 22 32.74 19.58 -1.02
C ARG A 22 32.30 20.96 -1.51
N ASN A 23 31.36 21.51 -0.75
CA ASN A 23 31.12 22.93 -0.48
C ASN A 23 30.26 23.80 -1.43
N ALA A 24 29.36 24.51 -0.74
CA ALA A 24 28.90 25.89 -0.94
C ALA A 24 27.53 26.14 -1.62
N SER A 25 26.64 26.69 -0.77
CA SER A 25 25.63 27.72 -1.00
C SER A 25 24.44 27.47 -1.94
N ASP A 26 23.28 27.70 -1.32
CA ASP A 26 22.17 28.53 -1.82
C ASP A 26 21.17 27.97 -2.83
N LYS A 27 19.90 28.05 -2.37
CA LYS A 27 18.63 28.14 -3.11
C LYS A 27 17.90 26.83 -3.44
N LEU A 28 16.94 26.49 -2.57
CA LEU A 28 15.59 26.06 -3.01
C LEU A 28 14.95 27.21 -3.85
N PRO A 29 14.04 26.96 -4.83
CA PRO A 29 12.81 26.19 -4.57
C PRO A 29 12.15 25.45 -5.76
N SER A 30 11.08 24.73 -5.40
CA SER A 30 9.78 24.67 -6.09
C SER A 30 9.39 23.39 -6.84
N TYR A 31 8.52 22.66 -6.16
CA TYR A 31 7.38 21.85 -6.60
C TYR A 31 6.96 22.01 -8.08
N TYR A 32 7.02 20.91 -8.83
CA TYR A 32 6.41 20.81 -10.16
C TYR A 32 5.00 20.19 -10.05
N TYR A 33 3.99 21.06 -10.15
CA TYR A 33 2.60 20.69 -10.40
C TYR A 33 2.44 20.22 -11.86
N HIS A 34 1.82 19.05 -12.08
CA HIS A 34 1.40 18.64 -13.41
C HIS A 34 0.05 19.27 -13.76
N LYS A 35 0.04 20.10 -14.80
CA LYS A 35 -1.15 20.71 -15.44
C LYS A 35 -2.05 19.65 -16.08
N ARG A 36 -3.35 19.71 -15.80
CA ARG A 36 -4.42 19.09 -16.62
C ARG A 36 -4.71 19.96 -17.86
N PRO A 37 -4.97 19.38 -19.04
CA PRO A 37 -5.57 20.12 -20.14
C PRO A 37 -7.10 20.20 -19.97
N SER A 38 -7.58 21.43 -20.07
CA SER A 38 -8.97 21.87 -20.19
C SER A 38 -9.50 21.61 -21.61
N ASN A 39 -10.61 20.88 -21.74
CA ASN A 39 -11.37 20.84 -22.99
C ASN A 39 -12.45 21.93 -22.91
N THR A 40 -12.31 22.89 -23.83
CA THR A 40 -13.15 24.06 -24.04
C THR A 40 -14.54 23.72 -24.56
N ASP A 41 -15.54 24.36 -23.95
CA ASP A 41 -16.91 24.45 -24.44
C ASP A 41 -16.97 25.18 -25.79
N HIS A 42 -17.65 24.58 -26.77
CA HIS A 42 -18.14 25.31 -27.94
C HIS A 42 -19.65 25.50 -27.82
N ALA A 43 -20.05 26.74 -27.59
CA ALA A 43 -21.43 27.20 -27.69
C ALA A 43 -21.78 27.52 -29.16
N GLY A 44 -23.00 27.16 -29.57
CA GLY A 44 -23.61 27.68 -30.80
C GLY A 44 -24.97 27.06 -31.16
N SER A 45 -26.07 27.73 -30.75
CA SER A 45 -27.30 28.06 -31.51
C SER A 45 -27.92 27.02 -32.49
N ARG A 46 -29.23 26.81 -32.66
CA ARG A 46 -30.48 27.49 -32.26
C ARG A 46 -31.68 26.71 -32.88
N VAL A 47 -32.80 26.65 -32.14
CA VAL A 47 -34.24 26.50 -32.53
C VAL A 47 -34.74 25.34 -33.43
N ALA A 48 -35.66 24.51 -32.90
CA ALA A 48 -37.10 24.42 -33.24
C ALA A 48 -37.69 23.00 -33.12
N ARG A 49 -38.88 22.90 -32.47
CA ARG A 49 -40.06 21.99 -32.69
C ARG A 49 -39.79 20.54 -33.15
N ASP A 50 -40.30 19.48 -32.51
CA ASP A 50 -41.72 19.16 -32.24
C ASP A 50 -41.86 17.97 -31.27
N LYS A 51 -43.05 17.83 -30.67
CA LYS A 51 -43.49 16.71 -29.80
C LYS A 51 -43.45 15.36 -30.52
N ILE A 52 -42.82 14.32 -29.95
CA ILE A 52 -43.25 12.90 -30.08
C ILE A 52 -42.93 12.14 -28.78
N TYR A 53 -43.92 11.36 -28.31
CA TYR A 53 -43.93 10.41 -27.18
C TYR A 53 -42.72 9.45 -27.17
N ASN A 54 -42.22 9.07 -26.00
CA ASN A 54 -41.49 7.80 -25.84
C ASN A 54 -41.89 7.09 -24.52
N PRO A 55 -42.14 5.76 -24.54
CA PRO A 55 -42.67 5.01 -23.42
C PRO A 55 -41.60 4.67 -22.37
N ALA A 56 -42.05 4.30 -21.17
CA ALA A 56 -41.24 3.98 -20.00
C ALA A 56 -40.11 2.96 -20.29
N PRO A 57 -38.93 3.09 -19.64
CA PRO A 57 -37.86 2.12 -19.76
C PRO A 57 -38.25 0.79 -19.08
N PRO A 58 -37.88 -0.38 -19.64
CA PRO A 58 -38.06 -1.66 -18.99
C PRO A 58 -37.17 -1.76 -17.73
N PRO A 59 -37.53 -2.59 -16.74
CA PRO A 59 -36.74 -2.77 -15.53
C PRO A 59 -35.35 -3.29 -15.90
N LEU A 60 -34.30 -2.59 -15.49
CA LEU A 60 -32.93 -3.01 -15.65
C LEU A 60 -32.71 -4.28 -14.83
N GLU A 61 -32.56 -5.41 -15.53
CA GLU A 61 -32.03 -6.64 -14.96
C GLU A 61 -30.66 -6.32 -14.33
N HIS A 62 -30.48 -6.75 -13.08
CA HIS A 62 -29.28 -6.56 -12.28
C HIS A 62 -28.09 -7.28 -12.92
N THR A 63 -27.45 -6.62 -13.88
CA THR A 63 -26.11 -6.99 -14.34
C THR A 63 -25.15 -6.60 -13.24
N ALA A 64 -24.77 -7.58 -12.41
CA ALA A 64 -23.71 -7.43 -11.43
C ALA A 64 -22.43 -7.03 -12.17
N THR A 65 -22.09 -5.75 -12.11
CA THR A 65 -20.80 -5.24 -12.55
C THR A 65 -19.71 -5.93 -11.71
N PRO A 66 -18.67 -6.51 -12.33
CA PRO A 66 -17.56 -7.06 -11.57
C PRO A 66 -16.92 -5.93 -10.78
N SER A 67 -16.89 -6.06 -9.45
CA SER A 67 -16.23 -5.11 -8.57
C SER A 67 -14.75 -5.03 -8.97
N ILE A 68 -14.32 -3.86 -9.42
CA ILE A 68 -12.92 -3.56 -9.75
C ILE A 68 -12.06 -3.52 -8.47
N TYR A 69 -12.70 -3.44 -7.30
CA TYR A 69 -12.02 -3.39 -6.01
C TYR A 69 -11.80 -4.79 -5.44
N PRO A 70 -10.60 -5.05 -4.87
CA PRO A 70 -10.37 -6.29 -4.16
C PRO A 70 -11.40 -6.45 -3.03
N PRO A 71 -11.79 -7.69 -2.68
CA PRO A 71 -12.75 -7.93 -1.61
C PRO A 71 -12.34 -7.19 -0.34
N GLU A 72 -13.34 -6.65 0.35
CA GLU A 72 -13.16 -6.01 1.65
C GLU A 72 -12.52 -7.01 2.62
N LEU A 73 -11.48 -6.58 3.33
CA LEU A 73 -10.81 -7.41 4.31
C LEU A 73 -11.69 -7.50 5.56
N HIS A 74 -12.44 -8.59 5.68
CA HIS A 74 -13.21 -8.88 6.87
C HIS A 74 -12.38 -9.72 7.85
N ILE A 75 -12.00 -9.14 8.99
CA ILE A 75 -11.33 -9.85 10.08
C ILE A 75 -12.39 -10.20 11.15
N PRO A 76 -12.78 -11.48 11.29
CA PRO A 76 -13.73 -11.88 12.32
C PRO A 76 -13.10 -11.85 13.71
N GLY A 77 -13.93 -11.69 14.75
CA GLY A 77 -13.50 -11.79 16.15
C GLY A 77 -13.03 -10.48 16.77
N LEU A 78 -12.21 -10.59 17.82
CA LEU A 78 -11.67 -9.42 18.54
C LEU A 78 -10.48 -8.83 17.78
N LEU A 79 -10.56 -7.53 17.48
CA LEU A 79 -9.59 -6.85 16.63
C LEU A 79 -8.19 -6.79 17.25
N ASP A 80 -8.08 -6.55 18.57
CA ASP A 80 -6.80 -6.51 19.27
C ASP A 80 -6.14 -7.90 19.31
N LEU A 81 -6.94 -8.95 19.48
CA LEU A 81 -6.46 -10.32 19.41
C LEU A 81 -5.97 -10.67 18.00
N ALA A 82 -6.71 -10.25 16.97
CA ALA A 82 -6.30 -10.48 15.59
C ALA A 82 -4.93 -9.83 15.28
N VAL A 83 -4.64 -8.64 15.79
CA VAL A 83 -3.33 -7.99 15.66
C VAL A 83 -2.22 -8.83 16.34
N LYS A 84 -2.48 -9.41 17.52
CA LYS A 84 -1.54 -10.29 18.24
C LYS A 84 -1.28 -11.60 17.49
N GLU A 85 -2.34 -12.22 16.97
CA GLU A 85 -2.24 -13.47 16.21
C GLU A 85 -1.50 -13.26 14.89
N TYR A 86 -1.81 -12.18 14.17
CA TYR A 86 -1.09 -11.77 12.97
C TYR A 86 0.40 -11.57 13.24
N SER A 87 0.74 -10.89 14.33
CA SER A 87 2.13 -10.64 14.72
C SER A 87 2.86 -11.94 15.07
N THR A 88 2.19 -12.86 15.76
CA THR A 88 2.71 -14.21 16.03
C THR A 88 2.97 -14.98 14.74
N TRP A 89 2.03 -14.93 13.79
CA TRP A 89 2.20 -15.53 12.47
C TRP A 89 3.38 -14.93 11.70
N GLN A 90 3.53 -13.60 11.66
CA GLN A 90 4.68 -12.93 11.06
C GLN A 90 6.01 -13.40 11.68
N GLN A 91 6.08 -13.50 13.01
CA GLN A 91 7.26 -13.97 13.73
C GLN A 91 7.61 -15.42 13.41
N SER A 92 6.61 -16.30 13.21
CA SER A 92 6.84 -17.70 12.84
C SER A 92 7.58 -17.87 11.49
N ARG A 93 7.51 -16.85 10.62
CA ARG A 93 8.15 -16.83 9.29
C ARG A 93 9.57 -16.28 9.31
N LEU A 94 10.09 -15.94 10.49
CA LEU A 94 11.42 -15.39 10.70
C LEU A 94 12.21 -16.33 11.61
N SER A 95 13.49 -16.55 11.30
CA SER A 95 14.41 -17.30 12.18
C SER A 95 15.27 -16.37 13.05
N ASP A 96 15.46 -15.13 12.62
CA ASP A 96 16.27 -14.13 13.33
C ASP A 96 15.46 -13.49 14.47
N GLU A 97 15.93 -13.65 15.70
CA GLU A 97 15.27 -13.15 16.90
C GLU A 97 15.20 -11.62 16.95
N THR A 98 16.16 -10.91 16.35
CA THR A 98 16.11 -9.45 16.28
C THR A 98 15.01 -8.99 15.33
N LEU A 99 14.76 -9.73 14.24
CA LEU A 99 13.67 -9.42 13.32
C LEU A 99 12.30 -9.77 13.92
N LYS A 100 12.19 -10.85 14.70
CA LYS A 100 10.98 -11.18 15.46
C LYS A 100 10.65 -10.09 16.48
N ALA A 101 11.64 -9.61 17.22
CA ALA A 101 11.47 -8.52 18.18
C ALA A 101 10.96 -7.24 17.49
N GLU A 102 11.44 -6.93 16.29
CA GLU A 102 10.93 -5.80 15.49
C GLU A 102 9.46 -5.97 15.08
N VAL A 103 9.02 -7.20 14.78
CA VAL A 103 7.58 -7.48 14.56
C VAL A 103 6.79 -7.27 15.86
N GLY A 104 7.35 -7.68 17.00
CA GLY A 104 6.74 -7.42 18.32
C GLY A 104 6.52 -5.94 18.57
N LYS A 105 7.52 -5.09 18.30
CA LYS A 105 7.38 -3.63 18.38
C LYS A 105 6.31 -3.07 17.44
N ALA A 106 6.18 -3.61 16.23
CA ALA A 106 5.12 -3.22 15.32
C ALA A 106 3.72 -3.56 15.85
N CYS A 107 3.58 -4.72 16.51
CA CYS A 107 2.37 -5.09 17.23
C CYS A 107 2.05 -4.13 18.36
N GLU A 108 3.02 -3.81 19.21
CA GLU A 108 2.87 -2.87 20.33
C GLU A 108 2.44 -1.49 19.83
N VAL A 109 3.13 -0.96 18.81
CA VAL A 109 2.77 0.31 18.16
C VAL A 109 1.34 0.32 17.65
N ALA A 110 0.90 -0.75 16.99
CA ALA A 110 -0.46 -0.83 16.47
C ALA A 110 -1.50 -0.83 17.62
N LEU A 111 -1.26 -1.63 18.66
CA LEU A 111 -2.19 -1.74 19.80
C LEU A 111 -2.22 -0.46 20.64
N ASP A 112 -1.07 0.17 20.88
CA ASP A 112 -0.96 1.41 21.66
C ASP A 112 -1.72 2.57 20.99
N ASP A 113 -1.67 2.65 19.66
CA ASP A 113 -2.40 3.66 18.89
C ASP A 113 -3.83 3.21 18.51
N GLY A 114 -4.26 2.02 18.94
CA GLY A 114 -5.62 1.51 18.73
C GLY A 114 -5.92 1.07 17.29
N LEU A 115 -4.90 0.74 16.50
CA LEU A 115 -5.03 0.28 15.12
C LEU A 115 -5.40 -1.21 15.03
N ASP A 116 -6.39 -1.51 14.21
CA ASP A 116 -6.73 -2.88 13.80
C ASP A 116 -6.12 -3.27 12.43
N LEU A 117 -6.20 -4.56 12.08
CA LEU A 117 -5.63 -5.06 10.83
C LEU A 117 -6.34 -4.51 9.58
N THR A 118 -7.62 -4.15 9.66
CA THR A 118 -8.36 -3.57 8.53
C THR A 118 -7.86 -2.15 8.25
N GLN A 119 -7.73 -1.32 9.29
CA GLN A 119 -7.18 0.03 9.19
C GLN A 119 -5.74 0.04 8.67
N ILE A 120 -4.88 -0.86 9.18
CA ILE A 120 -3.51 -0.99 8.69
C ILE A 120 -3.48 -1.42 7.21
N GLU A 121 -4.41 -2.28 6.80
CA GLU A 121 -4.52 -2.74 5.41
C GLU A 121 -5.06 -1.67 4.46
N GLU A 122 -5.95 -0.79 4.94
CA GLU A 122 -6.49 0.34 4.19
C GLU A 122 -5.39 1.38 3.90
N ASP A 123 -4.65 1.79 4.92
CA ASP A 123 -3.63 2.84 4.79
C ASP A 123 -2.37 2.35 4.05
N LYS A 124 -2.03 1.06 4.20
CA LYS A 124 -0.82 0.42 3.64
C LYS A 124 0.45 1.25 3.83
N ASN A 125 0.56 1.99 4.93
CA ASN A 125 1.60 2.99 5.11
C ASN A 125 2.75 2.45 5.98
N PRO A 126 3.86 1.95 5.39
CA PRO A 126 5.00 1.51 6.19
C PRO A 126 5.72 2.65 6.88
N ASP A 127 5.62 3.90 6.41
CA ASP A 127 6.32 5.03 7.00
C ASP A 127 5.80 5.37 8.40
N TYR A 128 4.53 5.07 8.67
CA TYR A 128 3.95 5.22 9.99
C TYR A 128 4.71 4.38 11.05
N PHE A 129 5.09 3.15 10.71
CA PHE A 129 5.83 2.26 11.60
C PHE A 129 7.33 2.60 11.65
N THR A 130 7.93 3.01 10.52
CA THR A 130 9.36 3.36 10.52
C THR A 130 9.65 4.64 11.31
N GLN A 131 8.73 5.61 11.29
CA GLN A 131 8.83 6.82 12.12
C GLN A 131 8.80 6.50 13.62
N ARG A 132 8.27 5.34 14.02
CA ARG A 132 8.28 4.80 15.39
C ARG A 132 9.45 3.86 15.68
N GLY A 133 10.46 3.85 14.82
CA GLY A 133 11.72 3.13 15.04
C GLY A 133 11.74 1.68 14.57
N ILE A 134 10.71 1.23 13.85
CA ILE A 134 10.68 -0.13 13.28
C ILE A 134 11.51 -0.17 12.00
N LYS A 135 12.33 -1.22 11.83
CA LYS A 135 13.12 -1.41 10.60
C LYS A 135 12.22 -1.38 9.35
N TRP A 136 12.61 -0.62 8.33
CA TRP A 136 11.85 -0.48 7.06
C TRP A 136 11.38 -1.80 6.45
N GLY A 137 12.23 -2.82 6.42
CA GLY A 137 11.87 -4.12 5.87
C GLY A 137 10.73 -4.82 6.63
N ILE A 138 10.69 -4.64 7.96
CA ILE A 138 9.63 -5.17 8.82
C ILE A 138 8.36 -4.35 8.66
N ALA A 139 8.44 -3.03 8.75
CA ALA A 139 7.30 -2.14 8.53
C ALA A 139 6.62 -2.40 7.18
N ARG A 140 7.40 -2.50 6.09
CA ARG A 140 6.91 -2.82 4.75
C ARG A 140 6.22 -4.18 4.68
N ARG A 141 6.69 -5.18 5.42
CA ARG A 141 6.06 -6.51 5.44
C ARG A 141 4.80 -6.51 6.30
N PHE A 142 4.83 -5.84 7.44
CA PHE A 142 3.76 -5.78 8.42
C PHE A 142 2.48 -5.17 7.83
N VAL A 143 2.59 -4.18 6.95
CA VAL A 143 1.40 -3.60 6.28
C VAL A 143 0.96 -4.38 5.03
N LYS A 144 1.86 -5.12 4.38
CA LYS A 144 1.58 -5.80 3.10
C LYS A 144 1.02 -7.20 3.26
N ASP A 145 1.49 -7.93 4.26
CA ASP A 145 1.20 -9.37 4.37
C ASP A 145 -0.14 -9.64 5.08
N ILE A 146 -0.93 -8.62 5.43
CA ILE A 146 -2.22 -8.77 6.12
C ILE A 146 -3.19 -9.63 5.28
N ARG A 147 -3.29 -9.38 3.97
CA ARG A 147 -4.14 -10.20 3.09
C ARG A 147 -3.65 -11.64 2.97
N LEU A 148 -2.33 -11.86 3.08
CA LEU A 148 -1.77 -13.21 3.06
C LEU A 148 -2.16 -14.01 4.31
N LEU A 149 -2.38 -13.36 5.45
CA LEU A 149 -2.97 -14.03 6.62
C LEU A 149 -4.41 -14.46 6.30
N ALA A 150 -5.24 -13.54 5.79
CA ALA A 150 -6.65 -13.80 5.51
C ALA A 150 -6.86 -14.95 4.52
N GLU A 151 -6.02 -15.02 3.47
CA GLU A 151 -6.04 -16.12 2.50
C GLU A 151 -5.65 -17.48 3.10
N ASN A 152 -4.77 -17.50 4.11
CA ASN A 152 -4.28 -18.73 4.73
C ASN A 152 -5.14 -19.20 5.91
N VAL A 153 -5.87 -18.31 6.58
CA VAL A 153 -6.62 -18.61 7.81
C VAL A 153 -8.13 -18.68 7.59
N MET A 154 -8.69 -18.01 6.57
CA MET A 154 -10.14 -18.02 6.31
C MET A 154 -10.60 -19.06 5.27
N VAL A 155 -9.68 -19.86 4.72
CA VAL A 155 -9.98 -20.91 3.72
C VAL A 155 -9.83 -22.32 4.32
N ALA A 156 -9.54 -22.44 5.61
CA ALA A 156 -9.47 -23.70 6.36
C ALA A 156 -10.71 -23.87 7.24
#